data_AF-A0A0P0M746-F1
#
_entry.id   AF-A0A0P0M746-F1
#
_cell.length_a   1.000
_cell.length_b   1.000
_cell.length_c   1.000
_cell.angle_alpha   90.00
_cell.angle_beta   90.00
_cell.angle_gamma   90.00
#
_symmetry.space_group_name_H-M   'P 1'
#
loop_
_entity.id
_entity.type
_entity.pdbx_description
1 polymer ?
#
loop_
_entity_poly.entity_id
_entity_poly.type
_entity_poly.pdbx_seq_one_letter_code
_entity_poly.pdbx_strand_id
1 'polypeptide(L)'
;MYTQSFSVPDGTEDAKSASLKAVPKALNAQDAALQAAFDARIDADGRIEPREWMPEAYRKTLVRQISQHAHSEIVGMLPEGNWISRAPSLKRKAILIAKVQDEGGHGLYLYSAAETLGTSRDQMLDALHSGKAKYSSIFNYPTLNWADVGVVGWLVDGAAIMNQVPLCRCSYGPYARAMVRVCKEESFHQRQGYEALLVMMQGTAEQKEMVQDAVNRWWWKCLAMFGPPDADSPNSAQGMRWGIKRISNDDLRQKFVDATVPQAKVLGVTLPDPDLKWNEERQAHDYGQIDWDEFWATVNGNGPCNKERLGARVKAWNDGAWVREAALAHARKQQARQLKEAA
;
A
#
# COMPACT_ATOMS: atom_id res chain seq x y z
N MET A 1 -0.32 3.06 1.04
CA MET A 1 -0.14 2.33 2.30
C MET A 1 -1.41 1.59 2.74
N TYR A 2 -1.36 0.27 2.63
CA TYR A 2 -2.19 -0.63 3.41
C TYR A 2 -1.83 -0.40 4.88
N THR A 3 -2.82 -0.22 5.71
CA THR A 3 -2.60 -0.11 7.14
C THR A 3 -2.16 -1.47 7.64
N GLN A 4 -0.88 -1.58 8.06
CA GLN A 4 -0.33 -2.81 8.67
C GLN A 4 -1.24 -3.31 9.80
N SER A 5 -2.00 -2.39 10.38
CA SER A 5 -2.88 -2.55 11.51
C SER A 5 -4.35 -2.91 11.23
N PHE A 6 -4.87 -2.92 10.00
CA PHE A 6 -6.34 -2.86 9.83
C PHE A 6 -7.03 -4.15 9.34
N SER A 7 -8.12 -4.50 10.03
CA SER A 7 -9.09 -5.54 9.69
C SER A 7 -10.48 -4.91 9.62
N VAL A 8 -11.28 -5.24 8.61
CA VAL A 8 -12.75 -5.09 8.71
C VAL A 8 -13.28 -6.45 9.14
N PRO A 9 -14.22 -6.54 10.09
CA PRO A 9 -14.93 -7.79 10.36
C PRO A 9 -15.52 -8.32 9.06
N ASP A 10 -15.42 -9.63 8.79
CA ASP A 10 -16.05 -10.22 7.61
C ASP A 10 -17.53 -9.85 7.61
N GLY A 11 -17.93 -9.00 6.66
CA GLY A 11 -19.29 -8.50 6.54
C GLY A 11 -20.22 -9.57 5.99
N THR A 12 -20.47 -10.62 6.76
CA THR A 12 -21.63 -11.53 6.73
C THR A 12 -21.61 -12.38 7.99
N GLU A 13 -21.94 -11.79 9.14
CA GLU A 13 -22.54 -12.56 10.23
C GLU A 13 -23.88 -11.91 10.57
N ASP A 14 -24.94 -12.65 10.24
CA ASP A 14 -26.29 -12.35 10.66
C ASP A 14 -26.31 -12.05 12.16
N ALA A 15 -26.98 -10.96 12.54
CA ALA A 15 -27.11 -10.45 13.91
C ALA A 15 -27.91 -11.37 14.87
N LYS A 16 -27.91 -12.70 14.65
CA LYS A 16 -28.58 -13.71 15.49
C LYS A 16 -27.83 -15.05 15.57
N SER A 17 -26.49 -15.07 15.48
CA SER A 17 -25.73 -16.23 15.98
C SER A 17 -24.95 -15.80 17.22
N ALA A 18 -25.31 -16.36 18.38
CA ALA A 18 -24.51 -16.23 19.58
C ALA A 18 -23.11 -16.74 19.25
N SER A 19 -22.12 -15.85 19.30
CA SER A 19 -20.71 -16.15 19.01
C SER A 19 -20.25 -17.33 19.86
N LEU A 20 -20.20 -18.52 19.26
CA LEU A 20 -19.46 -19.64 19.82
C LEU A 20 -17.99 -19.22 19.78
N LYS A 21 -17.47 -18.76 20.93
CA LYS A 21 -16.03 -18.53 21.09
C LYS A 21 -15.32 -19.82 20.71
N ALA A 22 -14.54 -19.79 19.64
CA ALA A 22 -13.71 -20.92 19.24
C ALA A 22 -12.84 -21.31 20.45
N VAL A 23 -13.09 -22.50 21.00
CA VAL A 23 -12.26 -23.07 22.06
C VAL A 23 -10.86 -23.22 21.46
N PRO A 24 -9.81 -22.61 22.03
CA PRO A 24 -8.46 -22.78 21.53
C PRO A 24 -8.14 -24.28 21.57
N LYS A 25 -7.99 -24.88 20.38
CA LYS A 25 -7.56 -26.28 20.27
C LYS A 25 -6.17 -26.36 20.90
N ALA A 26 -6.04 -27.12 21.98
CA ALA A 26 -4.74 -27.41 22.57
C ALA A 26 -3.84 -27.95 21.46
N LEU A 27 -2.70 -27.29 21.23
CA LEU A 27 -1.71 -27.75 20.28
C LEU A 27 -1.27 -29.15 20.72
N ASN A 28 -1.26 -30.12 19.80
CA ASN A 28 -0.62 -31.40 20.10
C ASN A 28 0.89 -31.17 20.30
N ALA A 29 1.61 -32.16 20.84
CA ALA A 29 3.04 -32.01 21.14
C ALA A 29 3.88 -31.60 19.92
N GLN A 30 3.49 -32.04 18.72
CA GLN A 30 4.15 -31.68 17.47
C GLN A 30 3.89 -30.22 17.09
N ASP A 31 2.65 -29.75 17.16
CA ASP A 31 2.28 -28.36 16.89
C ASP A 31 2.94 -27.39 17.91
N ALA A 32 3.06 -27.80 19.18
CA ALA A 32 3.75 -27.02 20.20
C ALA A 32 5.26 -26.90 19.92
N ALA A 33 5.90 -27.98 19.45
CA ALA A 33 7.31 -27.96 19.06
C ALA A 33 7.55 -27.07 17.83
N LEU A 34 6.65 -27.12 16.83
CA LEU A 34 6.69 -26.26 15.65
C LEU A 34 6.50 -24.78 16.01
N GLN A 35 5.56 -24.48 16.91
CA GLN A 35 5.34 -23.13 17.44
C GLN A 35 6.60 -22.61 18.17
N ALA A 36 7.20 -23.41 19.05
CA ALA A 36 8.41 -23.01 19.77
C ALA A 36 9.60 -22.75 18.82
N ALA A 37 9.76 -23.56 17.77
CA ALA A 37 10.79 -23.35 16.76
C ALA A 37 10.57 -22.08 15.94
N PHE A 38 9.32 -21.77 15.60
CA PHE A 38 8.93 -20.51 14.96
C PHE A 38 9.24 -19.32 15.87
N ASP A 39 8.82 -19.36 17.14
CA ASP A 39 9.03 -18.26 18.08
C ASP A 39 10.53 -18.01 18.32
N ALA A 40 11.32 -19.06 18.52
CA ALA A 40 12.77 -18.96 18.64
C ALA A 40 13.43 -18.35 17.38
N ARG A 41 12.90 -18.66 16.19
CA ARG A 41 13.38 -18.05 14.94
C ARG A 41 13.07 -16.56 14.88
N ILE A 42 11.85 -16.17 15.24
CA ILE A 42 11.44 -14.76 15.26
C ILE A 42 12.23 -13.98 16.31
N ASP A 43 12.45 -14.54 17.49
CA ASP A 43 13.21 -13.93 18.59
C ASP A 43 14.68 -13.71 18.23
N ALA A 44 15.23 -14.55 17.35
CA ALA A 44 16.57 -14.41 16.77
C ALA A 44 16.62 -13.46 15.55
N ASP A 45 15.57 -12.67 15.29
CA ASP A 45 15.39 -11.82 14.10
C ASP A 45 15.56 -12.59 12.76
N GLY A 46 15.21 -13.88 12.79
CA GLY A 46 15.28 -14.75 11.63
C GLY A 46 14.24 -14.41 10.56
N ARG A 47 14.37 -15.09 9.42
CA ARG A 47 13.39 -15.03 8.33
C ARG A 47 12.69 -16.37 8.19
N ILE A 48 11.41 -16.31 7.85
CA ILE A 48 10.54 -17.43 7.51
C ILE A 48 10.41 -17.51 5.99
N GLU A 49 10.61 -18.69 5.44
CA GLU A 49 10.55 -19.01 4.02
C GLU A 49 9.31 -19.88 3.66
N PRO A 50 8.88 -19.93 2.38
CA PRO A 50 7.59 -20.51 2.00
C PRO A 50 7.35 -21.98 2.40
N ARG A 51 8.42 -22.78 2.47
CA ARG A 51 8.37 -24.22 2.80
C ARG A 51 8.47 -24.48 4.30
N GLU A 52 8.77 -23.46 5.09
CA GLU A 52 8.88 -23.59 6.54
C GLU A 52 7.49 -23.55 7.17
N TRP A 53 7.34 -24.25 8.30
CA TRP A 53 6.13 -24.16 9.08
C TRP A 53 5.98 -22.74 9.64
N MET A 54 4.74 -22.26 9.68
CA MET A 54 4.39 -20.98 10.29
C MET A 54 2.97 -21.06 10.87
N PRO A 55 2.65 -20.29 11.92
CA PRO A 55 1.30 -20.24 12.45
C PRO A 55 0.29 -19.80 11.38
N GLU A 56 -0.90 -20.40 11.38
CA GLU A 56 -1.92 -20.06 10.38
C GLU A 56 -2.36 -18.59 10.50
N ALA A 57 -2.40 -18.04 11.70
CA ALA A 57 -2.69 -16.62 11.92
C ALA A 57 -1.58 -15.71 11.35
N TYR A 58 -0.31 -16.12 11.40
CA TYR A 58 0.80 -15.42 10.76
C TYR A 58 0.66 -15.44 9.23
N ARG A 59 0.38 -16.62 8.66
CA ARG A 59 0.10 -16.78 7.22
C ARG A 59 -1.05 -15.89 6.75
N LYS A 60 -2.21 -15.94 7.41
CA LYS A 60 -3.38 -15.11 7.08
C LYS A 60 -3.10 -13.62 7.18
N THR A 61 -2.36 -13.20 8.22
CA THR A 61 -1.98 -11.80 8.40
C THR A 61 -1.11 -11.31 7.25
N LEU A 62 -0.12 -12.11 6.82
CA LEU A 62 0.73 -11.78 5.69
C LEU A 62 -0.02 -11.81 4.36
N VAL A 63 -0.89 -12.80 4.12
CA VAL A 63 -1.73 -12.83 2.93
C VAL A 63 -2.55 -11.55 2.84
N ARG A 64 -3.22 -11.15 3.93
CA ARG A 64 -3.97 -9.89 4.00
C ARG A 64 -3.07 -8.70 3.70
N GLN A 65 -1.93 -8.58 4.37
CA GLN A 65 -1.07 -7.41 4.26
C GLN A 65 -0.43 -7.28 2.87
N ILE A 66 0.14 -8.36 2.34
CA ILE A 66 0.86 -8.37 1.06
C ILE A 66 -0.13 -8.25 -0.10
N SER A 67 -1.32 -8.88 -0.03
CA SER A 67 -2.34 -8.72 -1.08
C SER A 67 -2.86 -7.29 -1.15
N GLN A 68 -3.16 -6.67 0.00
CA GLN A 68 -3.60 -5.28 0.04
C GLN A 68 -2.50 -4.29 -0.34
N HIS A 69 -1.22 -4.65 -0.12
CA HIS A 69 -0.08 -3.94 -0.70
C HIS A 69 -0.12 -4.04 -2.24
N ALA A 70 -0.22 -5.24 -2.81
CA ALA A 70 -0.32 -5.43 -4.26
C ALA A 70 -1.54 -4.70 -4.87
N HIS A 71 -2.68 -4.71 -4.18
CA HIS A 71 -3.87 -3.96 -4.58
C HIS A 71 -3.63 -2.46 -4.58
N SER A 72 -2.86 -1.96 -3.61
CA SER A 72 -2.50 -0.56 -3.52
C SER A 72 -1.72 -0.12 -4.75
N GLU A 73 -0.71 -0.88 -5.19
CA GLU A 73 0.03 -0.58 -6.43
C GLU A 73 -0.91 -0.42 -7.63
N ILE A 74 -1.78 -1.42 -7.82
CA ILE A 74 -2.61 -1.51 -9.02
C ILE A 74 -3.74 -0.48 -9.05
N VAL A 75 -4.26 -0.10 -7.88
CA VAL A 75 -5.25 0.97 -7.76
C VAL A 75 -4.57 2.34 -7.82
N GLY A 76 -3.33 2.47 -7.35
CA GLY A 76 -2.50 3.68 -7.41
C GLY A 76 -2.21 4.16 -8.82
N MET A 77 -2.13 3.25 -9.78
CA MET A 77 -2.01 3.57 -11.21
C MET A 77 -3.17 4.45 -11.74
N LEU A 78 -4.34 4.46 -11.09
CA LEU A 78 -5.54 5.16 -11.58
C LEU A 78 -5.48 6.69 -11.40
N PRO A 79 -5.26 7.24 -10.19
CA PRO A 79 -5.12 8.69 -10.02
C PRO A 79 -3.98 9.28 -10.86
N GLU A 80 -2.85 8.58 -11.00
CA GLU A 80 -1.73 9.08 -11.81
C GLU A 80 -1.94 8.84 -13.32
N GLY A 81 -2.50 7.68 -13.69
CA GLY A 81 -2.90 7.36 -15.05
C GLY A 81 -3.88 8.38 -15.66
N ASN A 82 -4.74 8.96 -14.82
CA ASN A 82 -5.64 10.05 -15.18
C ASN A 82 -4.91 11.23 -15.84
N TRP A 83 -3.65 11.50 -15.47
CA TRP A 83 -2.87 12.65 -15.97
C TRP A 83 -1.88 12.31 -17.08
N ILE A 84 -1.68 11.04 -17.45
CA ILE A 84 -0.73 10.63 -18.49
C ILE A 84 -0.98 11.36 -19.82
N SER A 85 -2.24 11.45 -20.27
CA SER A 85 -2.57 12.12 -21.53
C SER A 85 -2.40 13.66 -21.46
N ARG A 86 -2.45 14.23 -20.26
CA ARG A 86 -2.53 15.69 -19.99
C ARG A 86 -1.28 16.29 -19.35
N ALA A 87 -0.22 15.50 -19.17
CA ALA A 87 1.03 16.00 -18.61
C ALA A 87 1.58 17.18 -19.43
N PRO A 88 2.08 18.26 -18.78
CA PRO A 88 2.35 19.55 -19.42
C PRO A 88 3.61 19.58 -20.30
N SER A 89 4.40 18.51 -20.31
CA SER A 89 5.56 18.36 -21.19
C SER A 89 5.84 16.89 -21.48
N LEU A 90 6.56 16.62 -22.57
CA LEU A 90 6.98 15.26 -22.91
C LEU A 90 7.93 14.67 -21.85
N LYS A 91 8.83 15.49 -21.27
CA LYS A 91 9.71 15.06 -20.15
C LYS A 91 8.87 14.54 -18.98
N ARG A 92 7.90 15.33 -18.50
CA ARG A 92 7.06 14.93 -17.37
C ARG A 92 6.12 13.78 -17.72
N LYS A 93 5.63 13.72 -18.96
CA LYS A 93 4.84 12.59 -19.46
C LYS A 93 5.63 11.28 -19.45
N ALA A 94 6.87 11.29 -19.93
CA ALA A 94 7.72 10.10 -19.95
C ALA A 94 8.05 9.61 -18.54
N ILE A 95 8.37 10.52 -17.61
CA ILE A 95 8.59 10.20 -16.19
C ILE A 95 7.34 9.55 -15.59
N LEU A 96 6.16 10.12 -15.81
CA LEU A 96 4.90 9.60 -15.26
C LEU A 96 4.57 8.22 -15.82
N ILE A 97 4.78 7.98 -17.12
CA ILE A 97 4.59 6.67 -17.73
C ILE A 97 5.56 5.65 -17.11
N ALA A 98 6.83 6.01 -16.91
CA ALA A 98 7.81 5.13 -16.28
C ALA A 98 7.41 4.77 -14.84
N LYS A 99 6.97 5.76 -14.03
CA LYS A 99 6.48 5.53 -12.67
C LYS A 99 5.27 4.58 -12.65
N VAL A 100 4.24 4.86 -13.43
CA VAL A 100 3.02 4.02 -13.48
C VAL A 100 3.31 2.62 -14.03
N GLN A 101 4.28 2.48 -14.93
CA GLN A 101 4.77 1.18 -15.38
C GLN A 101 5.41 0.40 -14.22
N ASP A 102 6.27 1.04 -13.43
CA ASP A 102 6.94 0.40 -12.30
C ASP A 102 5.94 0.01 -11.20
N GLU A 103 4.91 0.81 -10.91
CA GLU A 103 3.79 0.40 -10.03
C GLU A 103 3.13 -0.90 -10.49
N GLY A 104 2.90 -1.03 -11.80
CA GLY A 104 2.42 -2.28 -12.39
C GLY A 104 3.37 -3.45 -12.11
N GLY A 105 4.68 -3.23 -12.18
CA GLY A 105 5.73 -4.19 -11.84
C GLY A 105 5.78 -4.54 -10.35
N HIS A 106 5.68 -3.55 -9.47
CA HIS A 106 5.65 -3.73 -8.02
C HIS A 106 4.45 -4.59 -7.59
N GLY A 107 3.28 -4.32 -8.18
CA GLY A 107 2.08 -5.14 -7.97
C GLY A 107 2.31 -6.61 -8.32
N LEU A 108 3.07 -6.90 -9.40
CA LEU A 108 3.44 -8.27 -9.78
C LEU A 108 4.41 -8.90 -8.78
N TYR A 109 5.41 -8.17 -8.29
CA TYR A 109 6.33 -8.67 -7.26
C TYR A 109 5.59 -9.03 -5.96
N LEU A 110 4.65 -8.17 -5.56
CA LEU A 110 3.87 -8.35 -4.34
C LEU A 110 2.87 -9.51 -4.45
N TYR A 111 2.18 -9.64 -5.59
CA TYR A 111 1.34 -10.83 -5.82
C TYR A 111 2.18 -12.10 -5.81
N SER A 112 3.35 -12.11 -6.46
CA SER A 112 4.25 -13.26 -6.45
C SER A 112 4.68 -13.62 -5.02
N ALA A 113 4.99 -12.62 -4.19
CA ALA A 113 5.33 -12.84 -2.78
C ALA A 113 4.14 -13.42 -1.98
N ALA A 114 2.92 -12.92 -2.21
CA ALA A 114 1.71 -13.44 -1.55
C ALA A 114 1.36 -14.85 -2.01
N GLU A 115 1.58 -15.21 -3.29
CA GLU A 115 1.29 -16.55 -3.80
C GLU A 115 2.13 -17.65 -3.12
N THR A 116 3.32 -17.30 -2.63
CA THR A 116 4.13 -18.23 -1.83
C THR A 116 3.48 -18.65 -0.50
N LEU A 117 2.42 -17.95 -0.06
CA LEU A 117 1.66 -18.29 1.14
C LEU A 117 0.46 -19.21 0.85
N GLY A 118 0.21 -19.58 -0.40
CA GLY A 118 -0.82 -20.55 -0.80
C GLY A 118 -2.14 -19.97 -1.28
N THR A 119 -2.23 -18.65 -1.49
CA THR A 119 -3.36 -18.01 -2.18
C THR A 119 -2.99 -17.76 -3.64
N SER A 120 -3.94 -17.84 -4.58
CA SER A 120 -3.67 -17.44 -5.97
C SER A 120 -3.88 -15.94 -6.17
N ARG A 121 -3.23 -15.38 -7.20
CA ARG A 121 -3.50 -14.00 -7.64
C ARG A 121 -4.96 -13.78 -8.04
N ASP A 122 -5.60 -14.77 -8.66
CA ASP A 122 -7.02 -14.66 -9.02
C ASP A 122 -7.92 -14.54 -7.78
N GLN A 123 -7.63 -15.30 -6.72
CA GLN A 123 -8.34 -15.17 -5.43
C GLN A 123 -8.13 -13.79 -4.80
N MET A 124 -6.90 -13.27 -4.87
CA MET A 124 -6.60 -11.94 -4.36
C MET A 124 -7.31 -10.84 -5.19
N LEU A 125 -7.34 -10.97 -6.52
CA LEU A 125 -8.06 -10.03 -7.39
C LEU A 125 -9.57 -10.10 -7.18
N ASP A 126 -10.14 -11.29 -6.99
CA ASP A 126 -11.55 -11.45 -6.64
C ASP A 126 -11.88 -10.78 -5.30
N ALA A 127 -11.02 -10.95 -4.29
CA ALA A 127 -11.19 -10.28 -3.00
C ALA A 127 -11.14 -8.75 -3.14
N LEU A 128 -10.25 -8.20 -3.99
CA LEU A 128 -10.24 -6.78 -4.32
C LEU A 128 -11.54 -6.36 -5.02
N HIS A 129 -11.91 -7.03 -6.11
CA HIS A 129 -13.04 -6.69 -6.97
C HIS A 129 -14.39 -6.78 -6.26
N SER A 130 -14.54 -7.70 -5.32
CA SER A 130 -15.72 -7.84 -4.46
C SER A 130 -15.74 -6.87 -3.27
N GLY A 131 -14.66 -6.12 -3.03
CA GLY A 131 -14.52 -5.20 -1.90
C GLY A 131 -14.21 -5.88 -0.55
N LYS A 132 -13.97 -7.20 -0.54
CA LYS A 132 -13.57 -7.97 0.65
C LYS A 132 -12.16 -7.62 1.12
N ALA A 133 -11.25 -7.37 0.18
CA ALA A 133 -9.89 -6.89 0.45
C ALA A 133 -9.77 -5.38 0.18
N LYS A 134 -8.96 -4.71 0.99
CA LYS A 134 -8.72 -3.28 0.88
C LYS A 134 -7.55 -2.95 -0.04
N TYR A 135 -7.40 -1.66 -0.30
CA TYR A 135 -6.19 -1.02 -0.82
C TYR A 135 -5.98 0.26 -0.02
N SER A 136 -4.83 0.91 -0.20
CA SER A 136 -4.49 2.15 0.48
C SER A 136 -5.58 3.21 0.37
N SER A 137 -5.96 3.80 1.51
CA SER A 137 -6.96 4.88 1.58
C SER A 137 -6.66 6.03 0.61
N ILE A 138 -5.37 6.38 0.46
CA ILE A 138 -4.90 7.52 -0.34
C ILE A 138 -5.37 7.51 -1.81
N PHE A 139 -5.58 6.33 -2.40
CA PHE A 139 -5.94 6.25 -3.83
C PHE A 139 -7.42 6.53 -4.09
N ASN A 140 -8.19 6.76 -3.03
CA ASN A 140 -9.58 7.19 -3.10
C ASN A 140 -9.74 8.69 -3.28
N TYR A 141 -8.65 9.45 -3.37
CA TYR A 141 -8.71 10.90 -3.58
C TYR A 141 -8.45 11.26 -5.05
N PRO A 142 -9.14 12.30 -5.56
CA PRO A 142 -9.01 12.70 -6.96
C PRO A 142 -7.77 13.59 -7.18
N THR A 143 -7.07 13.36 -8.28
CA THR A 143 -6.03 14.25 -8.81
C THR A 143 -6.68 15.33 -9.67
N LEU A 144 -6.89 16.52 -9.12
CA LEU A 144 -7.73 17.56 -9.73
C LEU A 144 -6.96 18.48 -10.69
N ASN A 145 -5.67 18.68 -10.47
CA ASN A 145 -4.77 19.47 -11.30
C ASN A 145 -3.41 18.76 -11.46
N TRP A 146 -2.48 19.36 -12.23
CA TRP A 146 -1.18 18.72 -12.48
C TRP A 146 -0.29 18.66 -11.24
N ALA A 147 -0.39 19.63 -10.33
CA ALA A 147 0.39 19.63 -9.10
C ALA A 147 0.04 18.44 -8.19
N ASP A 148 -1.19 17.91 -8.27
CA ASP A 148 -1.56 16.65 -7.59
C ASP A 148 -0.60 15.50 -7.94
N VAL A 149 -0.18 15.37 -9.20
CA VAL A 149 0.76 14.32 -9.62
C VAL A 149 2.12 14.51 -8.94
N GLY A 150 2.59 15.75 -8.86
CA GLY A 150 3.82 16.07 -8.14
C GLY A 150 3.71 15.83 -6.64
N VAL A 151 2.57 16.14 -6.02
CA VAL A 151 2.30 15.93 -4.60
C VAL A 151 2.12 14.45 -4.26
N VAL A 152 1.49 13.65 -5.12
CA VAL A 152 1.47 12.20 -5.00
C VAL A 152 2.91 11.65 -5.06
N GLY A 153 3.65 12.01 -6.10
CA GLY A 153 5.06 11.61 -6.21
C GLY A 153 5.93 12.08 -5.05
N TRP A 154 5.64 13.21 -4.39
CA TRP A 154 6.44 13.70 -3.28
C TRP A 154 5.99 13.15 -1.92
N LEU A 155 4.76 13.47 -1.51
CA LEU A 155 4.21 13.17 -0.18
C LEU A 155 3.72 11.73 -0.08
N VAL A 156 2.94 11.26 -1.07
CA VAL A 156 2.32 9.93 -1.02
C VAL A 156 3.39 8.85 -1.16
N ASP A 157 4.26 8.95 -2.16
CA ASP A 157 5.40 8.03 -2.31
C ASP A 157 6.39 8.18 -1.15
N GLY A 158 6.62 9.41 -0.66
CA GLY A 158 7.47 9.64 0.52
C GLY A 158 6.96 8.90 1.76
N ALA A 159 5.64 8.94 1.99
CA ALA A 159 5.01 8.18 3.07
C ALA A 159 5.10 6.67 2.82
N ALA A 160 4.86 6.23 1.58
CA ALA A 160 4.97 4.82 1.18
C ALA A 160 6.38 4.27 1.45
N ILE A 161 7.43 4.98 1.01
CA ILE A 161 8.84 4.63 1.25
C ILE A 161 9.14 4.56 2.75
N MET A 162 8.68 5.54 3.54
CA MET A 162 8.90 5.54 4.99
C MET A 162 8.33 4.28 5.66
N ASN A 163 7.20 3.78 5.17
CA ASN A 163 6.61 2.52 5.65
C ASN A 163 7.25 1.27 5.05
N GLN A 164 7.73 1.33 3.82
CA GLN A 164 8.30 0.19 3.09
C GLN A 164 9.73 -0.15 3.48
N VAL A 165 10.57 0.86 3.76
CA VAL A 165 11.97 0.63 4.15
C VAL A 165 12.10 -0.27 5.38
N PRO A 166 11.32 -0.10 6.47
CA PRO A 166 11.32 -1.04 7.59
C PRO A 166 10.90 -2.47 7.19
N LEU A 167 10.05 -2.63 6.18
CA LEU A 167 9.58 -3.93 5.71
C LEU A 167 10.60 -4.70 4.87
N CYS A 168 11.69 -4.06 4.44
CA CYS A 168 12.90 -4.76 4.00
C CYS A 168 13.47 -5.69 5.10
N ARG A 169 13.06 -5.48 6.36
CA ARG A 169 13.36 -6.35 7.50
C ARG A 169 12.15 -7.11 8.05
N CYS A 170 11.08 -7.25 7.27
CA CYS A 170 9.96 -8.12 7.61
C CYS A 170 10.45 -9.56 7.84
N SER A 171 9.87 -10.25 8.83
CA SER A 171 10.19 -11.64 9.14
C SER A 171 9.85 -12.63 8.02
N TYR A 172 8.97 -12.29 7.08
CA TYR A 172 8.70 -13.14 5.91
C TYR A 172 9.65 -12.82 4.76
N GLY A 173 10.52 -13.78 4.43
CA GLY A 173 11.61 -13.62 3.46
C GLY A 173 11.16 -13.13 2.08
N PRO A 174 10.15 -13.74 1.43
CA PRO A 174 9.66 -13.29 0.13
C PRO A 174 9.19 -11.83 0.12
N TYR A 175 8.50 -11.40 1.18
CA TYR A 175 8.01 -10.03 1.29
C TYR A 175 9.16 -9.05 1.51
N ALA A 176 10.08 -9.35 2.41
CA ALA A 176 11.27 -8.54 2.65
C ALA A 176 12.10 -8.34 1.38
N ARG A 177 12.29 -9.40 0.57
CA ARG A 177 13.03 -9.31 -0.70
C ARG A 177 12.29 -8.51 -1.77
N ALA A 178 10.95 -8.57 -1.81
CA ALA A 178 10.16 -7.71 -2.70
C ALA A 178 10.32 -6.24 -2.32
N MET A 179 10.25 -5.90 -1.02
CA MET A 179 10.43 -4.54 -0.51
C MET A 179 11.80 -3.95 -0.85
N VAL A 180 12.86 -4.74 -0.85
CA VAL A 180 14.19 -4.26 -1.28
C VAL A 180 14.19 -3.78 -2.73
N ARG A 181 13.46 -4.43 -3.64
CA ARG A 181 13.38 -4.01 -5.05
C ARG A 181 12.49 -2.78 -5.19
N VAL A 182 11.28 -2.85 -4.64
CA VAL A 182 10.30 -1.77 -4.65
C VAL A 182 10.90 -0.47 -4.10
N CYS A 183 11.57 -0.52 -2.93
CA CYS A 183 12.18 0.69 -2.34
C CYS A 183 13.30 1.28 -3.21
N LYS A 184 14.07 0.45 -3.94
CA LYS A 184 15.12 0.94 -4.84
C LYS A 184 14.52 1.72 -6.01
N GLU A 185 13.44 1.21 -6.58
CA GLU A 185 12.75 1.80 -7.73
C GLU A 185 11.94 3.05 -7.32
N GLU A 186 11.14 2.98 -6.25
CA GLU A 186 10.28 4.10 -5.83
C GLU A 186 11.04 5.33 -5.37
N SER A 187 12.21 5.18 -4.73
CA SER A 187 12.99 6.32 -4.27
C SER A 187 13.41 7.26 -5.41
N PHE A 188 13.60 6.72 -6.62
CA PHE A 188 13.86 7.51 -7.81
C PHE A 188 12.62 8.31 -8.22
N HIS A 189 11.46 7.66 -8.31
CA HIS A 189 10.20 8.32 -8.70
C HIS A 189 9.78 9.39 -7.71
N GLN A 190 9.98 9.14 -6.42
CA GLN A 190 9.69 10.10 -5.37
C GLN A 190 10.48 11.41 -5.56
N ARG A 191 11.76 11.29 -5.90
CA ARG A 191 12.60 12.44 -6.23
C ARG A 191 12.08 13.19 -7.45
N GLN A 192 11.62 12.48 -8.47
CA GLN A 192 11.08 13.10 -9.69
C GLN A 192 9.77 13.84 -9.43
N GLY A 193 8.93 13.36 -8.51
CA GLY A 193 7.75 14.08 -8.01
C GLY A 193 8.11 15.40 -7.34
N TYR A 194 9.09 15.38 -6.42
CA TYR A 194 9.59 16.59 -5.78
C TYR A 194 10.20 17.59 -6.77
N GLU A 195 11.00 17.11 -7.74
CA GLU A 195 11.57 17.97 -8.81
C GLU A 195 10.46 18.64 -9.65
N ALA A 196 9.35 17.93 -9.92
CA ALA A 196 8.23 18.50 -10.67
C ALA A 196 7.61 19.69 -9.93
N LEU A 197 7.43 19.58 -8.62
CA LEU A 197 6.92 20.66 -7.78
C LEU A 197 7.92 21.81 -7.69
N LEU A 198 9.22 21.53 -7.55
CA LEU A 198 10.25 22.56 -7.49
C LEU A 198 10.26 23.45 -8.74
N VAL A 199 10.11 22.83 -9.93
CA VAL A 199 10.00 23.57 -11.19
C VAL A 199 8.75 24.46 -11.20
N MET A 200 7.61 23.99 -10.70
CA MET A 200 6.39 24.79 -10.60
C MET A 200 6.53 25.96 -9.62
N MET A 201 7.19 25.73 -8.48
CA MET A 201 7.44 26.76 -7.47
C MET A 201 8.44 27.82 -7.92
N GLN A 202 9.21 27.58 -8.97
CA GLN A 202 10.05 28.58 -9.65
C GLN A 202 9.31 29.32 -10.78
N GLY A 203 8.06 28.96 -11.05
CA GLY A 203 7.26 29.48 -12.13
C GLY A 203 6.33 30.63 -11.75
N THR A 204 5.17 30.70 -12.41
CA THR A 204 4.19 31.78 -12.24
C THR A 204 3.46 31.71 -10.90
N ALA A 205 2.70 32.76 -10.56
CA ALA A 205 1.87 32.78 -9.36
C ALA A 205 0.84 31.65 -9.38
N GLU A 206 0.21 31.40 -10.52
CA GLU A 206 -0.80 30.36 -10.70
C GLU A 206 -0.21 28.95 -10.52
N GLN A 207 1.05 28.74 -10.92
CA GLN A 207 1.75 27.47 -10.68
C GLN A 207 2.03 27.25 -9.20
N LYS A 208 2.44 28.30 -8.48
CA LYS A 208 2.67 28.25 -7.03
C LYS A 208 1.38 27.99 -6.26
N GLU A 209 0.30 28.69 -6.62
CA GLU A 209 -1.03 28.49 -6.04
C GLU A 209 -1.55 27.07 -6.30
N MET A 210 -1.33 26.53 -7.51
CA MET A 210 -1.70 25.15 -7.84
C MET A 210 -0.98 24.12 -6.97
N VAL A 211 0.32 24.34 -6.71
CA VAL A 211 1.09 23.48 -5.79
C VAL A 211 0.56 23.60 -4.36
N GLN A 212 0.31 24.81 -3.88
CA GLN A 212 -0.21 25.02 -2.53
C GLN A 212 -1.59 24.38 -2.34
N ASP A 213 -2.49 24.52 -3.32
CA ASP A 213 -3.80 23.86 -3.32
C ASP A 213 -3.67 22.33 -3.26
N ALA A 214 -2.77 21.74 -4.05
CA ALA A 214 -2.51 20.31 -3.98
C ALA A 214 -2.00 19.90 -2.59
N VAL A 215 -0.99 20.60 -2.04
CA VAL A 215 -0.47 20.31 -0.70
C VAL A 215 -1.59 20.39 0.36
N ASN A 216 -2.42 21.44 0.29
CA ASN A 216 -3.56 21.62 1.19
C ASN A 216 -4.51 20.42 1.17
N ARG A 217 -4.81 19.91 -0.02
CA ARG A 217 -5.75 18.79 -0.18
C ARG A 217 -5.14 17.45 0.19
N TRP A 218 -3.83 17.25 0.11
CA TRP A 218 -3.21 15.93 0.26
C TRP A 218 -2.54 15.69 1.62
N TRP A 219 -2.08 16.73 2.32
CA TRP A 219 -1.27 16.61 3.54
C TRP A 219 -1.85 15.63 4.57
N TRP A 220 -3.06 15.91 5.07
CA TRP A 220 -3.70 15.10 6.12
C TRP A 220 -3.96 13.65 5.69
N LYS A 221 -4.31 13.47 4.42
CA LYS A 221 -4.56 12.15 3.84
C LYS A 221 -3.27 11.33 3.77
N CYS A 222 -2.14 11.97 3.48
CA CYS A 222 -0.82 11.35 3.53
C CYS A 222 -0.47 10.93 4.97
N LEU A 223 -0.74 11.75 5.97
CA LEU A 223 -0.50 11.38 7.37
C LEU A 223 -1.39 10.21 7.84
N ALA A 224 -2.64 10.16 7.37
CA ALA A 224 -3.54 9.05 7.65
C ALA A 224 -3.12 7.72 6.97
N MET A 225 -2.25 7.75 5.97
CA MET A 225 -1.74 6.54 5.30
C MET A 225 -1.00 5.60 6.26
N PHE A 226 -0.31 6.14 7.26
CA PHE A 226 0.38 5.34 8.29
C PHE A 226 -0.58 4.49 9.11
N GLY A 227 -1.88 4.79 9.06
CA GLY A 227 -2.94 4.06 9.73
C GLY A 227 -3.37 4.70 11.04
N PRO A 228 -4.33 4.07 11.74
CA PRO A 228 -4.87 4.58 12.99
C PRO A 228 -3.77 4.74 14.06
N PRO A 229 -4.03 5.54 15.10
CA PRO A 229 -3.17 5.63 16.28
C PRO A 229 -2.83 4.24 16.84
N ASP A 230 -1.68 4.12 17.50
CA ASP A 230 -1.22 2.83 18.02
C ASP A 230 -2.22 2.21 19.03
N ALA A 231 -2.95 3.06 19.77
CA ALA A 231 -4.02 2.65 20.69
C ALA A 231 -5.22 2.00 19.98
N ASP A 232 -5.50 2.40 18.73
CA ASP A 232 -6.66 1.96 17.93
C ASP A 232 -6.26 0.98 16.82
N SER A 233 -5.14 0.29 17.03
CA SER A 233 -4.48 -0.50 16.00
C SER A 233 -4.42 -2.00 16.38
N PRO A 234 -5.49 -2.78 16.17
CA PRO A 234 -5.64 -4.13 16.71
C PRO A 234 -4.59 -5.14 16.24
N ASN A 235 -4.04 -4.99 15.03
CA ASN A 235 -3.02 -5.92 14.52
C ASN A 235 -1.57 -5.54 14.87
N SER A 236 -1.32 -4.37 15.49
CA SER A 236 0.06 -3.89 15.70
C SER A 236 0.84 -4.73 16.69
N ALA A 237 0.26 -5.06 17.85
CA ALA A 237 0.97 -5.83 18.88
C ALA A 237 1.46 -7.18 18.34
N GLN A 238 0.56 -7.92 17.68
CA GLN A 238 0.89 -9.22 17.10
C GLN A 238 1.83 -9.10 15.90
N GLY A 239 1.60 -8.13 15.01
CA GLY A 239 2.46 -7.87 13.85
C GLY A 239 3.89 -7.51 14.25
N MET A 240 4.06 -6.76 15.34
CA MET A 240 5.37 -6.43 15.90
C MET A 240 6.01 -7.64 16.58
N ARG A 241 5.26 -8.41 17.37
CA ARG A 241 5.74 -9.66 18.00
C ARG A 241 6.28 -10.65 16.97
N TRP A 242 5.62 -10.74 15.81
CA TRP A 242 6.03 -11.61 14.70
C TRP A 242 7.08 -10.98 13.79
N GLY A 243 7.53 -9.74 14.02
CA GLY A 243 8.48 -9.06 13.15
C GLY A 243 7.96 -8.72 11.75
N ILE A 244 6.63 -8.76 11.54
CA ILE A 244 5.98 -8.31 10.31
C ILE A 244 6.02 -6.78 10.24
N LYS A 245 5.70 -6.13 11.37
CA LYS A 245 5.77 -4.68 11.58
C LYS A 245 6.99 -4.37 12.45
N ARG A 246 7.83 -3.42 12.03
CA ARG A 246 9.08 -3.09 12.75
C ARG A 246 9.03 -1.78 13.53
N ILE A 247 8.18 -0.85 13.10
CA ILE A 247 8.03 0.49 13.66
C ILE A 247 6.54 0.77 13.75
N SER A 248 6.09 1.44 14.81
CA SER A 248 4.68 1.72 15.06
C SER A 248 4.06 2.67 14.01
N ASN A 249 2.72 2.81 14.00
CA ASN A 249 2.09 3.70 13.02
C ASN A 249 2.45 5.14 13.35
N ASP A 250 2.35 5.51 14.63
CA ASP A 250 2.61 6.87 15.10
C ASP A 250 4.10 7.23 14.98
N ASP A 251 5.01 6.30 15.26
CA ASP A 251 6.46 6.50 15.08
C ASP A 251 6.83 6.75 13.62
N LEU A 252 6.24 6.00 12.68
CA LEU A 252 6.47 6.22 11.25
C LEU A 252 5.88 7.55 10.78
N ARG A 253 4.68 7.89 11.26
CA ARG A 253 4.03 9.16 10.95
C ARG A 253 4.86 10.34 11.46
N GLN A 254 5.35 10.28 12.69
CA GLN A 254 6.22 11.30 13.28
C GLN A 254 7.49 11.50 12.46
N LYS A 255 8.21 10.41 12.13
CA LYS A 255 9.40 10.46 11.28
C LYS A 255 9.12 11.07 9.91
N PHE A 256 7.96 10.78 9.34
CA PHE A 256 7.54 11.38 8.07
C PHE A 256 7.30 12.89 8.21
N VAL A 257 6.60 13.34 9.25
CA VAL A 257 6.41 14.78 9.50
C VAL A 257 7.77 15.47 9.63
N ASP A 258 8.64 14.98 10.50
CA ASP A 258 9.96 15.57 10.75
C ASP A 258 10.86 15.63 9.51
N ALA A 259 10.78 14.60 8.65
CA ALA A 259 11.51 14.60 7.39
C ALA A 259 10.90 15.53 6.33
N THR A 260 9.59 15.76 6.37
CA THR A 260 8.85 16.47 5.31
C THR A 260 8.78 17.99 5.55
N VAL A 261 8.73 18.44 6.81
CA VAL A 261 8.70 19.89 7.12
C VAL A 261 9.88 20.66 6.50
N PRO A 262 11.14 20.19 6.59
CA PRO A 262 12.26 20.84 5.91
C PRO A 262 12.12 20.84 4.39
N GLN A 263 11.56 19.78 3.80
CA GLN A 263 11.32 19.69 2.36
C GLN A 263 10.27 20.70 1.89
N ALA A 264 9.20 20.89 2.67
CA ALA A 264 8.18 21.91 2.42
C ALA A 264 8.77 23.33 2.47
N LYS A 265 9.65 23.59 3.46
CA LYS A 265 10.37 24.87 3.58
C LYS A 265 11.25 25.15 2.35
N VAL A 266 11.99 24.16 1.86
CA VAL A 266 12.81 24.30 0.64
C VAL A 266 11.94 24.50 -0.60
N LEU A 267 10.81 23.80 -0.67
CA LEU A 267 9.87 23.91 -1.78
C LEU A 267 9.16 25.28 -1.80
N GLY A 268 9.04 25.94 -0.65
CA GLY A 268 8.39 27.24 -0.49
C GLY A 268 6.87 27.14 -0.31
N VAL A 269 6.38 26.01 0.24
CA VAL A 269 4.95 25.78 0.53
C VAL A 269 4.70 25.78 2.03
N THR A 270 3.47 26.07 2.42
CA THR A 270 2.99 25.82 3.79
C THR A 270 2.31 24.46 3.88
N LEU A 271 2.36 23.85 5.05
CA LEU A 271 1.57 22.65 5.36
C LEU A 271 0.29 23.11 6.07
N PRO A 272 -0.91 22.58 5.72
CA PRO A 272 -2.20 23.07 6.20
C PRO A 272 -2.50 22.59 7.63
N ASP A 273 -1.61 22.90 8.56
CA ASP A 273 -1.68 22.50 9.96
C ASP A 273 -1.28 23.67 10.86
N PRO A 274 -2.27 24.37 11.45
CA PRO A 274 -2.02 25.48 12.38
C PRO A 274 -1.27 25.07 13.66
N ASP A 275 -1.34 23.79 14.04
CA ASP A 275 -0.70 23.27 15.25
C ASP A 275 0.74 22.79 14.99
N LEU A 276 1.18 22.78 13.72
CA LEU A 276 2.49 22.33 13.31
C LEU A 276 3.59 23.24 13.85
N LYS A 277 4.40 22.74 14.78
CA LYS A 277 5.53 23.49 15.37
C LYS A 277 6.63 22.57 15.85
N TRP A 278 7.87 23.05 15.76
CA TRP A 278 9.00 22.37 16.39
C TRP A 278 8.85 22.38 17.91
N ASN A 279 9.00 21.21 18.52
CA ASN A 279 8.99 21.03 19.98
C ASN A 279 10.41 20.71 20.45
N GLU A 280 11.03 21.67 21.14
CA GLU A 280 12.42 21.54 21.63
C GLU A 280 12.58 20.43 22.69
N GLU A 281 11.55 20.15 23.49
CA GLU A 281 11.63 19.09 24.51
C GLU A 281 11.57 17.70 23.87
N ARG A 282 10.68 17.51 22.89
CA ARG A 282 10.50 16.24 22.19
C ARG A 282 11.52 16.00 21.08
N GLN A 283 12.23 17.06 20.63
CA GLN A 283 13.08 17.04 19.44
C GLN A 283 12.34 16.51 18.20
N ALA A 284 11.09 16.95 18.04
CA ALA A 284 10.18 16.53 16.98
C ALA A 284 9.15 17.64 16.71
N HIS A 285 8.49 17.63 15.55
CA HIS A 285 7.36 18.51 15.30
C HIS A 285 6.09 17.97 15.97
N ASP A 286 5.43 18.82 16.76
CA ASP A 286 4.03 18.64 17.10
C ASP A 286 3.20 18.91 15.83
N TYR A 287 2.12 18.16 15.62
CA TYR A 287 1.19 18.33 14.50
C TYR A 287 -0.25 18.12 15.00
N GLY A 288 -1.21 18.72 14.30
CA GLY A 288 -2.62 18.72 14.67
C GLY A 288 -3.30 17.34 14.54
N GLN A 289 -4.55 17.29 14.97
CA GLN A 289 -5.34 16.05 14.93
C GLN A 289 -5.77 15.69 13.51
N ILE A 290 -5.52 14.44 13.11
CA ILE A 290 -6.06 13.86 11.89
C ILE A 290 -7.57 13.65 12.03
N ASP A 291 -8.31 13.96 10.96
CA ASP A 291 -9.72 13.59 10.83
C ASP A 291 -9.85 12.07 10.64
N TRP A 292 -9.99 11.35 11.75
CA TRP A 292 -10.16 9.90 11.76
C TRP A 292 -11.53 9.46 11.24
N ASP A 293 -12.55 10.33 11.27
CA ASP A 293 -13.88 10.03 10.72
C ASP A 293 -13.82 10.00 9.18
N GLU A 294 -13.14 10.97 8.56
CA GLU A 294 -12.85 10.96 7.12
C GLU A 294 -12.05 9.70 6.73
N PHE A 295 -11.03 9.37 7.53
CA PHE A 295 -10.21 8.18 7.30
C PHE A 295 -11.06 6.90 7.33
N TRP A 296 -11.89 6.71 8.36
CA TRP A 296 -12.74 5.52 8.48
C TRP A 296 -13.83 5.46 7.42
N ALA A 297 -14.46 6.59 7.08
CA ALA A 297 -15.41 6.67 5.98
C ALA A 297 -14.75 6.20 4.67
N THR A 298 -13.54 6.68 4.37
CA THR A 298 -12.79 6.32 3.17
C THR A 298 -12.39 4.85 3.14
N VAL A 299 -11.87 4.32 4.25
CA VAL A 299 -11.50 2.89 4.37
C VAL A 299 -12.73 1.98 4.21
N ASN A 300 -13.90 2.43 4.67
CA ASN A 300 -15.16 1.69 4.58
C ASN A 300 -15.88 1.83 3.22
N GLY A 301 -15.25 2.47 2.23
CA GLY A 301 -15.81 2.55 0.87
C GLY A 301 -16.64 3.79 0.58
N ASN A 302 -16.68 4.76 1.52
CA ASN A 302 -17.49 5.97 1.43
C ASN A 302 -16.66 7.24 1.17
N GLY A 303 -15.42 7.09 0.71
CA GLY A 303 -14.57 8.20 0.27
C GLY A 303 -14.86 8.62 -1.18
N PRO A 304 -14.19 9.69 -1.65
CA PRO A 304 -14.63 10.42 -2.84
C PRO A 304 -14.42 9.70 -4.17
N CYS A 305 -13.58 8.67 -4.25
CA CYS A 305 -13.38 7.89 -5.47
C CYS A 305 -13.49 6.36 -5.27
N ASN A 306 -13.91 5.85 -4.11
CA ASN A 306 -13.89 4.40 -3.84
C ASN A 306 -14.65 3.60 -4.89
N LYS A 307 -15.86 4.05 -5.25
CA LYS A 307 -16.73 3.39 -6.23
C LYS A 307 -16.12 3.47 -7.63
N GLU A 308 -15.57 4.62 -8.00
CA GLU A 308 -14.93 4.87 -9.28
C GLU A 308 -13.67 4.02 -9.45
N ARG A 309 -12.82 3.92 -8.42
CA ARG A 309 -11.59 3.11 -8.45
C ARG A 309 -11.91 1.64 -8.62
N LEU A 310 -12.79 1.11 -7.78
CA LEU A 310 -13.17 -0.30 -7.85
C LEU A 310 -13.91 -0.62 -9.16
N GLY A 311 -14.84 0.23 -9.55
CA GLY A 311 -15.58 0.12 -10.81
C GLY A 311 -14.66 0.10 -12.02
N ALA A 312 -13.62 0.94 -12.06
CA ALA A 312 -12.62 0.92 -13.14
C ALA A 312 -11.86 -0.41 -13.22
N ARG A 313 -11.46 -0.98 -12.07
CA ARG A 313 -10.77 -2.29 -12.02
C ARG A 313 -11.68 -3.43 -12.46
N VAL A 314 -12.92 -3.47 -11.97
CA VAL A 314 -13.93 -4.48 -12.34
C VAL A 314 -14.29 -4.38 -13.82
N LYS A 315 -14.48 -3.17 -14.34
CA LYS A 315 -14.75 -2.96 -15.76
C LYS A 315 -13.60 -3.46 -16.63
N ALA A 316 -12.36 -3.10 -16.31
CA ALA A 316 -11.18 -3.59 -17.03
C ALA A 316 -11.05 -5.12 -16.98
N TRP A 317 -11.39 -5.73 -15.84
CA TRP A 317 -11.43 -7.18 -15.71
C TRP A 317 -12.50 -7.82 -16.60
N ASN A 318 -13.74 -7.33 -16.56
CA ASN A 318 -14.85 -7.90 -17.32
C ASN A 318 -14.67 -7.69 -18.84
N ASP A 319 -14.36 -6.46 -19.25
CA ASP A 319 -14.16 -6.13 -20.67
C ASP A 319 -12.94 -6.85 -21.26
N GLY A 320 -11.93 -7.14 -20.42
CA GLY A 320 -10.74 -7.91 -20.81
C GLY A 320 -10.93 -9.43 -20.78
N ALA A 321 -12.11 -9.96 -20.44
CA ALA A 321 -12.34 -11.40 -20.31
C ALA A 321 -12.03 -12.15 -21.61
N TRP A 322 -12.52 -11.65 -22.74
CA TRP A 322 -12.28 -12.26 -24.05
C TRP A 322 -10.80 -12.34 -24.40
N VAL A 323 -9.98 -11.35 -23.99
CA VAL A 323 -8.52 -11.36 -24.21
C VAL A 323 -7.87 -12.49 -23.42
N ARG A 324 -8.26 -12.66 -22.15
CA ARG A 324 -7.76 -13.74 -21.29
C ARG A 324 -8.16 -15.12 -21.83
N GLU A 325 -9.42 -15.27 -22.23
CA GLU A 325 -9.93 -16.50 -22.83
C GLU A 325 -9.24 -16.84 -24.16
N ALA A 326 -9.01 -15.83 -25.01
CA ALA A 326 -8.29 -15.99 -26.27
C ALA A 326 -6.84 -16.44 -26.04
N ALA A 327 -6.14 -15.85 -25.06
CA ALA A 327 -4.78 -16.25 -24.70
C ALA A 327 -4.72 -17.72 -24.23
N LEU A 328 -5.64 -18.13 -23.36
CA LEU A 328 -5.74 -19.52 -22.88
C LEU A 328 -6.09 -20.50 -24.02
N ALA A 329 -7.01 -20.14 -24.91
CA ALA A 329 -7.35 -20.96 -26.08
C ALA A 329 -6.16 -21.09 -27.04
N HIS A 330 -5.39 -20.02 -27.26
CA HIS A 330 -4.18 -20.06 -28.06
C HIS A 330 -3.13 -20.99 -27.45
N ALA A 331 -2.83 -20.84 -26.16
CA ALA A 331 -1.84 -21.66 -25.46
C ALA A 331 -2.19 -23.17 -25.51
N ARG A 332 -3.47 -23.53 -25.28
CA ARG A 332 -3.94 -24.91 -25.40
C ARG A 332 -3.73 -25.50 -26.80
N LYS A 333 -3.96 -24.71 -27.86
CA LYS A 333 -3.71 -25.14 -29.24
C LYS A 333 -2.21 -25.37 -29.51
N GLN A 334 -1.34 -24.50 -28.99
CA GLN A 334 0.12 -24.66 -29.13
C GLN A 334 0.60 -25.93 -28.41
N GLN A 335 0.16 -26.16 -27.18
CA GLN A 335 0.51 -27.35 -26.41
C GLN A 335 0.06 -28.64 -27.12
N ALA A 336 -1.16 -28.65 -27.67
CA ALA A 336 -1.65 -29.81 -28.42
C ALA A 336 -0.87 -30.08 -29.71
N ARG A 337 -0.34 -29.05 -30.38
CA ARG A 337 0.54 -29.22 -31.56
C ARG A 337 1.90 -29.80 -31.15
N GLN A 338 2.52 -29.24 -30.11
CA GLN A 338 3.80 -29.74 -29.59
C GLN A 338 3.72 -31.21 -29.16
N LEU A 339 2.62 -31.62 -28.49
CA LEU A 339 2.41 -33.01 -28.12
C LEU A 339 2.23 -33.94 -29.32
N LYS A 340 1.63 -33.47 -30.42
CA LYS A 340 1.51 -34.25 -31.66
C LYS A 340 2.83 -34.35 -32.42
N GLU A 341 3.68 -33.33 -32.36
CA GLU A 341 5.01 -33.33 -32.98
C GLU A 341 6.02 -34.19 -32.21
N ALA A 342 5.83 -34.34 -30.89
CA ALA A 342 6.68 -35.16 -30.03
C ALA A 342 6.30 -36.65 -29.98
N ALA A 343 5.13 -37.03 -30.50
CA ALA A 343 4.60 -38.40 -30.51
C ALA A 343 4.89 -39.10 -31.84
#